data_AF-A0AA39ZBW8-F1
#
_entry.id   AF-A0AA39ZBW8-F1
#
_cell.length_a   1.000
_cell.length_b   1.000
_cell.length_c   1.000
_cell.angle_alpha   90.00
_cell.angle_beta   90.00
_cell.angle_gamma   90.00
#
_symmetry.space_group_name_H-M   'P 1'
#
loop_
_entity.id
_entity.type
_entity.pdbx_description
1 polymer ?
#
loop_
_entity_poly.entity_id
_entity_poly.type
_entity_poly.pdbx_seq_one_letter_code
_entity_poly.pdbx_strand_id
1 'polypeptide(L)'
;MQLSLGLLALWASTSLGQSMQECTRELARTDECADVINPNACYNMYRFNSARTLSCIEGKDDAERKRKACMCCTCVGTVMCNWLRTNRYC
;
A
#
# COMPACT_ATOMS: atom_id res chain seq x y z
N MET A 1 -17.57 45.78 4.68
CA MET A 1 -17.73 44.35 5.03
C MET A 1 -18.02 43.56 3.76
N GLN A 2 -17.02 43.15 2.98
CA GLN A 2 -17.24 42.40 1.72
C GLN A 2 -16.07 41.47 1.31
N LEU A 3 -15.22 41.04 2.23
CA LEU A 3 -14.09 40.16 1.90
C LEU A 3 -14.03 38.98 2.88
N SER A 4 -15.09 38.19 2.93
CA SER A 4 -15.17 36.99 3.78
C SER A 4 -15.68 35.75 3.06
N LEU A 5 -15.82 35.79 1.74
CA LEU A 5 -16.37 34.67 0.95
C LEU A 5 -15.32 33.86 0.16
N GLY A 6 -14.04 34.26 0.17
CA GLY A 6 -13.01 33.66 -0.68
C GLY A 6 -12.27 32.43 -0.11
N LEU A 7 -12.41 32.11 1.18
CA LEU A 7 -11.55 31.13 1.86
C LEU A 7 -12.16 29.73 2.05
N LEU A 8 -13.37 29.47 1.57
CA LEU A 8 -14.02 28.16 1.69
C LEU A 8 -13.76 27.20 0.51
N ALA A 9 -13.01 27.62 -0.51
CA ALA A 9 -12.77 26.80 -1.70
C ALA A 9 -11.53 25.87 -1.63
N LEU A 10 -10.83 25.81 -0.49
CA LEU A 10 -9.56 25.07 -0.36
C LEU A 10 -9.66 23.76 0.44
N TRP A 11 -10.74 23.00 0.26
CA TRP A 11 -10.82 21.62 0.79
C TRP A 11 -11.44 20.66 -0.22
N ALA A 12 -10.97 20.69 -1.46
CA ALA A 12 -11.13 19.56 -2.37
C ALA A 12 -10.02 18.54 -2.08
N SER A 13 -10.12 17.85 -0.94
CA SER A 13 -9.28 16.69 -0.65
C SER A 13 -9.72 15.56 -1.58
N THR A 14 -9.13 15.46 -2.77
CA THR A 14 -9.24 14.28 -3.61
C THR A 14 -8.56 13.12 -2.87
N SER A 15 -9.33 12.40 -2.06
CA SER A 15 -8.95 11.07 -1.62
C SER A 15 -9.04 10.15 -2.82
N LEU A 16 -7.97 10.10 -3.62
CA LEU A 16 -7.75 8.99 -4.54
C LEU A 16 -7.54 7.76 -3.66
N GLY A 17 -8.62 7.06 -3.33
CA GLY A 17 -8.53 5.72 -2.77
C GLY A 17 -7.75 4.87 -3.79
N GLN A 18 -6.52 4.50 -3.46
CA GLN A 18 -5.70 3.70 -4.35
C GLN A 18 -6.32 2.30 -4.39
N SER A 19 -6.93 1.95 -5.52
CA SER A 19 -7.58 0.65 -5.69
C SER A 19 -6.52 -0.45 -5.66
N MET A 20 -6.57 -1.32 -4.66
CA MET A 20 -5.82 -2.57 -4.66
C MET A 20 -6.37 -3.44 -5.80
N GLN A 21 -5.50 -3.88 -6.72
CA GLN A 21 -5.92 -4.75 -7.81
C GLN A 21 -6.26 -6.14 -7.25
N GLU A 22 -7.31 -6.76 -7.77
CA GLU A 22 -7.54 -8.19 -7.52
C GLU A 22 -6.40 -9.01 -8.13
N CYS A 23 -5.97 -10.04 -7.39
CA CYS A 23 -4.87 -10.87 -7.86
C CYS A 23 -5.33 -11.78 -8.99
N THR A 24 -4.78 -11.58 -10.18
CA THR A 24 -4.89 -12.53 -11.28
C THR A 24 -3.69 -13.47 -11.32
N ARG A 25 -3.81 -14.57 -12.08
CA ARG A 25 -2.69 -15.50 -12.29
C ARG A 25 -1.51 -14.82 -12.98
N GLU A 26 -1.77 -13.87 -13.86
CA GLU A 26 -0.78 -13.10 -14.59
C GLU A 26 -0.08 -12.13 -13.64
N LEU A 27 -0.84 -11.41 -12.81
CA LEU A 27 -0.31 -10.47 -11.83
C LEU A 27 0.59 -11.19 -10.80
N ALA A 28 0.15 -12.34 -10.29
CA ALA A 28 0.92 -13.16 -9.35
C ALA A 28 2.28 -13.65 -9.89
N ARG A 29 2.46 -13.69 -11.22
CA ARG A 29 3.69 -14.14 -11.88
C ARG A 29 4.65 -13.00 -12.22
N THR A 30 4.27 -11.76 -11.95
CA THR A 30 5.15 -10.61 -12.16
C THR A 30 6.25 -10.57 -11.09
N ASP A 31 7.42 -10.06 -11.46
CA ASP A 31 8.53 -9.86 -10.51
C ASP A 31 8.12 -8.93 -9.37
N GLU A 32 7.28 -7.92 -9.66
CA GLU A 32 6.75 -7.01 -8.63
C GLU A 32 5.95 -7.74 -7.54
N CYS A 33 5.20 -8.79 -7.91
CA CYS A 33 4.50 -9.59 -6.92
C CYS A 33 5.42 -10.65 -6.29
N ALA A 34 6.40 -11.20 -7.02
CA ALA A 34 7.40 -12.08 -6.43
C ALA A 34 8.16 -11.38 -5.28
N ASP A 35 8.53 -10.12 -5.47
CA ASP A 35 9.15 -9.23 -4.49
C ASP A 35 8.31 -9.00 -3.22
N VAL A 36 6.99 -9.25 -3.33
CA VAL A 36 5.98 -8.98 -2.29
C VAL A 36 5.34 -10.27 -1.75
N ILE A 37 5.63 -11.46 -2.32
CA ILE A 37 5.05 -12.74 -1.88
C ILE A 37 5.86 -13.39 -0.74
N ASN A 38 7.16 -13.12 -0.64
CA ASN A 38 8.01 -13.53 0.50
C ASN A 38 7.90 -12.71 1.83
N PRO A 39 7.36 -11.48 1.88
CA PRO A 39 7.00 -10.73 3.09
C PRO A 39 6.06 -11.44 4.06
N ASN A 40 5.26 -12.44 3.65
CA ASN A 40 4.48 -13.26 4.60
C ASN A 40 5.39 -14.02 5.59
N ALA A 41 6.59 -14.42 5.15
CA ALA A 41 7.60 -14.99 6.04
C ALA A 41 8.13 -13.92 7.01
N CYS A 42 8.33 -12.69 6.54
CA CYS A 42 8.71 -11.56 7.37
C CYS A 42 7.61 -11.16 8.37
N TYR A 43 6.34 -11.26 7.97
CA TYR A 43 5.17 -11.09 8.82
C TYR A 43 5.13 -12.13 9.94
N ASN A 44 5.39 -13.41 9.65
CA ASN A 44 5.45 -14.45 10.68
C ASN A 44 6.56 -14.15 11.72
N MET A 45 7.63 -13.49 11.29
CA MET A 45 8.77 -13.10 12.14
C MET A 45 8.50 -11.83 12.98
N TYR A 46 7.86 -10.81 12.43
CA TYR A 46 7.71 -9.48 13.06
C TYR A 46 6.27 -9.06 13.35
N ARG A 47 5.27 -9.88 12.98
CA ARG A 47 3.83 -9.72 13.25
C ARG A 47 3.22 -8.38 12.80
N PHE A 48 3.77 -7.72 11.78
CA PHE A 48 3.38 -6.35 11.38
C PHE A 48 3.52 -5.30 12.51
N ASN A 49 4.29 -5.57 13.57
CA ASN A 49 4.42 -4.68 14.73
C ASN A 49 5.35 -3.47 14.50
N SER A 50 5.92 -3.31 13.31
CA SER A 50 6.73 -2.14 12.98
C SER A 50 6.81 -1.89 11.46
N ALA A 51 7.25 -0.68 11.11
CA ALA A 51 7.58 -0.27 9.74
C ALA A 51 8.63 -1.18 9.06
N ARG A 52 9.30 -2.08 9.81
CA ARG A 52 10.20 -3.10 9.25
C ARG A 52 9.53 -4.03 8.25
N THR A 53 8.22 -4.18 8.31
CA THR A 53 7.47 -4.93 7.30
C THR A 53 7.76 -4.42 5.89
N LEU A 54 7.83 -3.09 5.72
CA LEU A 54 8.11 -2.49 4.43
C LEU A 54 9.54 -2.81 3.96
N SER A 55 10.50 -2.89 4.89
CA SER A 55 11.88 -3.28 4.58
C SER A 55 12.04 -4.74 4.13
N CYS A 56 11.02 -5.56 4.31
CA CYS A 56 10.99 -6.94 3.80
C CYS A 56 10.53 -7.03 2.34
N ILE A 57 10.14 -5.92 1.73
CA ILE A 57 9.73 -5.83 0.34
C ILE A 57 10.93 -5.30 -0.45
N GLU A 58 11.25 -5.97 -1.55
CA GLU A 58 12.31 -5.52 -2.45
C GLU A 58 11.94 -4.18 -3.09
N GLY A 59 12.90 -3.25 -3.08
CA GLY A 59 12.71 -1.91 -3.64
C GLY A 59 13.77 -0.95 -3.14
N LYS A 60 14.08 0.04 -3.97
CA LYS A 60 15.15 1.03 -3.71
C LYS A 60 14.79 1.98 -2.57
N ASP A 61 13.50 2.24 -2.39
CA ASP A 61 12.96 3.17 -1.40
C ASP A 61 11.56 2.74 -0.96
N ASP A 62 11.05 3.43 0.06
CA ASP A 62 9.74 3.14 0.64
C ASP A 62 8.59 3.44 -0.31
N ALA A 63 8.75 4.33 -1.29
CA ALA A 63 7.69 4.63 -2.26
C ALA A 63 7.51 3.45 -3.23
N GLU A 64 8.61 2.89 -3.72
CA GLU A 64 8.60 1.71 -4.58
C GLU A 64 8.00 0.50 -3.84
N ARG A 65 8.44 0.26 -2.61
CA ARG A 65 7.95 -0.84 -1.77
C ARG A 65 6.46 -0.75 -1.52
N LYS A 66 5.95 0.44 -1.17
CA LYS A 66 4.51 0.68 -1.00
C LYS A 66 3.75 0.41 -2.28
N ARG A 67 4.24 0.91 -3.43
CA ARG A 67 3.60 0.70 -4.74
C ARG A 67 3.45 -0.79 -5.05
N LYS A 68 4.53 -1.57 -4.95
CA LYS A 68 4.50 -3.03 -5.18
C LYS A 68 3.53 -3.71 -4.21
N ALA A 69 3.58 -3.32 -2.93
CA ALA A 69 2.69 -3.86 -1.91
C ALA A 69 1.21 -3.62 -2.23
N CYS A 70 0.85 -2.40 -2.60
CA CYS A 70 -0.52 -2.03 -2.97
C CYS A 70 -1.04 -2.79 -4.19
N MET A 71 -0.15 -3.05 -5.15
CA MET A 71 -0.48 -3.80 -6.35
C MET A 71 -0.72 -5.29 -6.05
N CYS A 72 0.10 -5.87 -5.20
CA CYS A 72 0.20 -7.33 -5.04
C CYS A 72 -0.42 -7.88 -3.75
N CYS A 73 -0.94 -7.05 -2.84
CA CYS A 73 -1.40 -7.51 -1.54
C CYS A 73 -2.47 -8.61 -1.62
N THR A 74 -3.33 -8.56 -2.64
CA THR A 74 -4.41 -9.53 -2.86
C THR A 74 -3.86 -10.90 -3.28
N CYS A 75 -2.66 -10.95 -3.88
CA CYS A 75 -1.95 -12.19 -4.22
C CYS A 75 -1.35 -12.86 -2.98
N VAL A 76 -1.04 -12.07 -1.96
CA VAL A 76 -0.44 -12.53 -0.71
C VAL A 76 -1.50 -12.96 0.30
N GLY A 77 -2.57 -12.17 0.41
CA GLY A 77 -3.71 -12.44 1.27
C GLY A 77 -4.25 -11.20 1.97
N THR A 78 -5.46 -11.35 2.53
CA THR A 78 -6.22 -10.25 3.15
C THR A 78 -5.49 -9.57 4.31
N VAL A 79 -4.64 -10.31 5.05
CA VAL A 79 -3.87 -9.75 6.18
C VAL A 79 -2.91 -8.66 5.71
N MET A 80 -2.23 -8.85 4.57
CA MET A 80 -1.32 -7.84 4.00
C MET A 80 -2.10 -6.63 3.48
N CYS A 81 -3.20 -6.84 2.75
CA CYS A 81 -4.04 -5.73 2.29
C CYS A 81 -4.60 -4.90 3.46
N ASN A 82 -5.02 -5.56 4.55
CA ASN A 82 -5.49 -4.87 5.74
C ASN A 82 -4.37 -4.05 6.39
N TRP A 83 -3.16 -4.60 6.51
CA TRP A 83 -2.01 -3.87 7.03
C TRP A 83 -1.70 -2.60 6.20
N LEU A 84 -1.68 -2.70 4.87
CA LEU A 84 -1.46 -1.57 3.98
C LEU A 84 -2.51 -0.46 4.18
N ARG A 85 -3.78 -0.87 4.28
CA ARG A 85 -4.92 0.04 4.51
C ARG A 85 -4.84 0.73 5.88
N THR A 86 -4.54 -0.02 6.93
CA THR A 86 -4.39 0.54 8.28
C THR A 86 -3.29 1.59 8.33
N ASN A 87 -2.22 1.41 7.57
CA ASN A 87 -1.10 2.35 7.50
C ASN A 87 -1.26 3.44 6.43
N ARG A 88 -2.39 3.44 5.69
CA ARG A 88 -2.69 4.41 4.62
C ARG A 88 -1.60 4.48 3.55
N TYR A 89 -1.02 3.34 3.21
CA TYR A 89 -0.09 3.23 2.07
C TYR A 89 -0.83 3.06 0.75
N CYS A 90 -2.02 2.46 0.85
CA CYS A 90 -3.16 2.38 -0.05
C CYS A 90 -4.40 2.31 0.88
#